data_AF-A0A963MHW7-F1
#
_entry.id   AF-A0A963MHW7-F1
#
_cell.length_a   1.000
_cell.length_b   1.000
_cell.length_c   1.000
_cell.angle_alpha   90.00
_cell.angle_beta   90.00
_cell.angle_gamma   90.00
#
_symmetry.space_group_name_H-M   'P 1'
#
loop_
_entity.id
_entity.type
_entity.pdbx_description
1 polymer ?
#
loop_
_entity_poly.entity_id
_entity_poly.type
_entity_poly.pdbx_seq_one_letter_code
_entity_poly.pdbx_strand_id
1 'polypeptide(L)'
;AAYAMAGLRASDIDVVQVYDAFTITTLLFLEDLGFCAKGEGGRFVSDGGIAPGGRLPVNTNGGGLSYCHPGMFGVFVLIEAVRQLRGDLGSRQVPGCETAMAHGNGGTLSAQSTVILGTQATL
;
A
#
# COMPACT_ATOMS: atom_id res chain seq x y z
N ALA A 1 0.27 8.96 12.48
CA ALA A 1 -1.00 8.82 13.21
C ALA A 1 -1.52 7.38 13.17
N ALA A 2 -1.83 6.83 11.99
CA ALA A 2 -2.38 5.46 11.85
C ALA A 2 -1.54 4.37 12.55
N TYR A 3 -0.21 4.35 12.33
CA TYR A 3 0.70 3.44 13.05
C TYR A 3 0.55 3.50 14.57
N ALA A 4 0.59 4.70 15.14
CA ALA A 4 0.46 4.89 16.59
C ALA A 4 -0.91 4.44 17.12
N MET A 5 -1.99 4.66 16.35
CA MET A 5 -3.33 4.18 16.69
C MET A 5 -3.46 2.65 16.64
N ALA A 6 -2.78 2.03 15.68
CA ALA A 6 -2.75 0.57 15.51
C ALA A 6 -1.73 -0.13 16.42
N GLY A 7 -0.80 0.60 17.03
CA GLY A 7 0.32 0.00 17.76
C GLY A 7 1.36 -0.69 16.86
N LEU A 8 1.40 -0.34 15.58
CA LEU A 8 2.24 -1.00 14.55
C LEU A 8 3.29 -0.06 13.98
N ARG A 9 4.25 -0.62 13.25
CA ARG A 9 5.31 0.07 12.50
C ARG A 9 5.22 -0.28 11.02
N ALA A 10 5.97 0.44 10.17
CA ALA A 10 6.04 0.15 8.74
C ALA A 10 6.54 -1.28 8.45
N SER A 11 7.43 -1.82 9.30
CA SER A 11 7.93 -3.19 9.22
C SER A 11 6.86 -4.27 9.45
N ASP A 12 5.72 -3.89 10.03
CA ASP A 12 4.67 -4.82 10.43
C ASP A 12 3.53 -4.88 9.40
N ILE A 13 3.68 -4.18 8.26
CA ILE A 13 2.68 -4.14 7.18
C ILE A 13 3.06 -5.16 6.10
N ASP A 14 2.18 -6.13 5.85
CA ASP A 14 2.44 -7.20 4.87
C ASP A 14 2.16 -6.77 3.44
N VAL A 15 1.20 -5.85 3.24
CA VAL A 15 0.81 -5.35 1.92
C VAL A 15 0.38 -3.89 1.97
N VAL A 16 0.75 -3.12 0.95
CA VAL A 16 0.45 -1.70 0.86
C VAL A 16 -0.33 -1.38 -0.42
N GLN A 17 -1.43 -0.66 -0.29
CA GLN A 17 -2.20 -0.13 -1.40
C GLN A 17 -2.16 1.39 -1.31
N VAL A 18 -1.49 2.04 -2.26
CA VAL A 18 -1.33 3.49 -2.30
C VAL A 18 -2.03 4.08 -3.52
N TYR A 19 -2.63 5.25 -3.34
CA TYR A 19 -3.17 6.05 -4.43
C TYR A 19 -2.05 6.52 -5.36
N ASP A 20 -2.02 6.02 -6.58
CA ASP A 20 -0.95 6.20 -7.56
C ASP A 20 -1.45 6.91 -8.82
N ALA A 21 -1.96 8.14 -8.68
CA ALA A 21 -2.33 8.95 -9.84
C ALA A 21 -1.15 9.22 -10.80
N PHE A 22 0.08 9.21 -10.27
CA PHE A 22 1.30 9.30 -11.06
C PHE A 22 2.35 8.37 -10.45
N THR A 23 3.31 7.91 -11.25
CA THR A 23 4.40 7.03 -10.78
C THR A 23 5.19 7.64 -9.62
N ILE A 24 5.41 8.96 -9.64
CA ILE A 24 6.14 9.66 -8.58
C ILE A 24 5.41 9.63 -7.23
N THR A 25 4.07 9.59 -7.20
CA THR A 25 3.34 9.60 -5.92
C THR A 25 3.56 8.31 -5.15
N THR A 26 3.67 7.17 -5.85
CA THR A 26 4.06 5.90 -5.22
C THR A 26 5.40 6.00 -4.49
N LEU A 27 6.42 6.61 -5.12
CA LEU A 27 7.73 6.77 -4.49
C LEU A 27 7.64 7.66 -3.24
N LEU A 28 7.00 8.82 -3.38
CA LEU A 28 6.84 9.76 -2.27
C LEU A 28 6.09 9.14 -1.09
N PHE A 29 5.03 8.37 -1.36
CA PHE A 29 4.26 7.72 -0.29
C PHE A 29 5.02 6.58 0.37
N LEU A 30 5.82 5.80 -0.36
CA LEU A 30 6.67 4.79 0.27
C LEU A 30 7.71 5.41 1.21
N GLU A 31 8.22 6.60 0.89
CA GLU A 31 9.08 7.37 1.77
C GLU A 31 8.31 7.94 2.97
N ASP A 32 7.20 8.65 2.72
CA ASP A 32 6.43 9.37 3.75
C ASP A 32 5.70 8.43 4.72
N LEU A 33 5.37 7.22 4.27
CA LEU A 33 4.82 6.14 5.10
C LEU A 33 5.92 5.36 5.85
N GLY A 34 7.19 5.68 5.63
CA GLY A 34 8.31 5.15 6.40
C GLY A 34 8.83 3.78 5.97
N PHE A 35 8.54 3.32 4.75
CA PHE A 35 9.09 2.06 4.21
C PHE A 35 10.54 2.21 3.73
N CYS A 36 10.94 3.43 3.40
CA CYS A 36 12.32 3.80 3.07
C CYS A 36 12.61 5.23 3.52
N ALA A 37 13.89 5.60 3.55
CA ALA A 37 14.27 6.97 3.91
C ALA A 37 13.87 7.97 2.82
N LYS A 38 13.66 9.23 3.22
CA LYS A 38 13.29 10.30 2.30
C LYS A 38 14.33 10.46 1.19
N GLY A 39 13.88 10.53 -0.06
CA GLY A 39 14.71 10.56 -1.27
C GLY A 39 15.21 9.20 -1.74
N GLU A 40 14.93 8.10 -1.04
CA GLU A 40 15.37 6.77 -1.43
C GLU A 40 14.30 5.94 -2.15
N GLY A 41 13.10 6.48 -2.41
CA GLY A 41 11.99 5.76 -3.02
C GLY A 41 12.35 5.13 -4.36
N GLY A 42 13.14 5.81 -5.18
CA GLY A 42 13.66 5.26 -6.44
C GLY A 42 14.49 3.99 -6.25
N ARG A 43 15.52 4.06 -5.38
CA ARG A 43 16.37 2.91 -5.04
C ARG A 43 15.58 1.80 -4.36
N PHE A 44 14.58 2.17 -3.56
CA PHE A 44 13.66 1.23 -2.98
C PHE A 44 12.97 0.47 -4.12
N VAL A 45 12.20 1.09 -5.00
CA VAL A 45 11.42 0.32 -6.01
C VAL A 45 12.25 -0.41 -7.07
N SER A 46 13.53 -0.03 -7.25
CA SER A 46 14.47 -0.68 -8.16
C SER A 46 14.56 -2.21 -7.97
N ASP A 47 15.02 -2.89 -9.02
CA ASP A 47 15.28 -4.34 -9.04
C ASP A 47 14.09 -5.21 -8.62
N GLY A 48 12.87 -4.74 -8.94
CA GLY A 48 11.63 -5.45 -8.61
C GLY A 48 11.25 -5.37 -7.14
N GLY A 49 11.77 -4.38 -6.40
CA GLY A 49 11.54 -4.21 -4.97
C GLY A 49 10.08 -4.25 -4.52
N ILE A 50 9.17 -3.77 -5.38
CA ILE A 50 7.72 -3.77 -5.14
C ILE A 50 6.93 -4.63 -6.14
N ALA A 51 7.62 -5.41 -6.98
CA ALA A 51 6.99 -6.35 -7.90
C ALA A 51 6.46 -7.59 -7.16
N PRO A 52 5.66 -8.46 -7.80
CA PRO A 52 5.30 -9.75 -7.21
C PRO A 52 6.54 -10.55 -6.78
N GLY A 53 6.59 -10.95 -5.51
CA GLY A 53 7.76 -11.61 -4.90
C GLY A 53 8.90 -10.69 -4.47
N GLY A 54 8.75 -9.37 -4.64
CA GLY A 54 9.65 -8.36 -4.10
C GLY A 54 9.54 -8.24 -2.58
N ARG A 55 10.32 -7.32 -2.00
CA ARG A 55 10.39 -7.16 -0.53
C ARG A 55 9.16 -6.50 0.09
N LEU A 56 8.39 -5.72 -0.68
CA LEU A 56 7.15 -5.10 -0.22
C LEU A 56 6.10 -5.17 -1.32
N PRO A 57 5.02 -5.97 -1.15
CA PRO A 57 3.92 -5.99 -2.10
C PRO A 57 3.18 -4.65 -2.12
N VAL A 58 3.17 -3.97 -3.27
CA VAL A 58 2.49 -2.67 -3.46
C VAL A 58 1.51 -2.75 -4.62
N ASN A 59 0.29 -2.22 -4.43
CA ASN A 59 -0.73 -2.10 -5.49
C ASN A 59 -0.98 -3.42 -6.23
N THR A 60 -1.22 -4.49 -5.48
CA THR A 60 -1.37 -5.88 -5.98
C THR A 60 -2.52 -6.11 -6.97
N ASN A 61 -3.44 -5.15 -7.12
CA ASN A 61 -4.46 -5.14 -8.16
C ASN A 61 -4.01 -4.49 -9.48
N GLY A 62 -2.86 -3.80 -9.50
CA GLY A 62 -2.37 -2.99 -10.61
C GLY A 62 -2.47 -1.47 -10.40
N GLY A 63 -3.07 -1.02 -9.29
CA GLY A 63 -3.19 0.40 -8.93
C GLY A 63 -4.02 1.22 -9.92
N GLY A 64 -4.12 2.52 -9.67
CA GLY A 64 -4.72 3.48 -10.60
C GLY A 64 -3.97 3.53 -11.94
N LEU A 65 -2.67 3.24 -11.95
CA LEU A 65 -1.86 3.25 -13.17
C LEU A 65 -2.23 2.17 -14.19
N SER A 66 -2.76 1.02 -13.76
CA SER A 66 -2.99 -0.12 -14.67
C SER A 66 -4.28 -0.90 -14.43
N TYR A 67 -4.93 -0.78 -13.29
CA TYR A 67 -6.23 -1.41 -13.03
C TYR A 67 -7.39 -0.52 -13.46
N CYS A 68 -7.58 0.62 -12.79
CA CYS A 68 -8.68 1.55 -13.06
C CYS A 68 -8.45 2.85 -12.28
N HIS A 69 -8.64 4.01 -12.90
CA HIS A 69 -8.59 5.30 -12.19
C HIS A 69 -9.76 6.20 -12.62
N PRO A 70 -10.97 6.03 -12.03
CA PRO A 70 -12.16 6.77 -12.45
C PRO A 70 -12.28 8.18 -11.83
N GLY A 71 -11.26 8.63 -11.09
CA GLY A 71 -11.30 9.85 -10.28
C GLY A 71 -10.76 9.57 -8.88
N MET A 72 -11.55 9.81 -7.83
CA MET A 72 -11.16 9.50 -6.44
C MET A 72 -11.06 7.98 -6.20
N PHE A 73 -9.95 7.37 -6.62
CA PHE A 73 -9.60 5.95 -6.57
C PHE A 73 -9.50 5.33 -5.15
N GLY A 74 -9.71 6.11 -4.09
CA GLY A 74 -9.50 5.69 -2.69
C GLY A 74 -10.29 4.45 -2.24
N VAL A 75 -11.47 4.17 -2.81
CA VAL A 75 -12.23 2.96 -2.45
C VAL A 75 -11.56 1.67 -2.96
N PHE A 76 -10.86 1.73 -4.08
CA PHE A 76 -10.26 0.54 -4.69
C PHE A 76 -9.01 0.07 -3.96
N VAL A 77 -8.23 1.00 -3.37
CA VAL A 77 -7.11 0.63 -2.49
C VAL A 77 -7.60 -0.10 -1.24
N LEU A 78 -8.74 0.32 -0.66
CA LEU A 78 -9.37 -0.36 0.47
C LEU A 78 -9.90 -1.74 0.07
N ILE A 79 -10.57 -1.84 -1.09
CA ILE A 79 -11.11 -3.12 -1.59
C ILE A 79 -9.99 -4.15 -1.76
N GLU A 80 -8.86 -3.77 -2.36
CA GLU A 80 -7.74 -4.70 -2.54
C GLU A 80 -7.08 -5.07 -1.21
N ALA A 81 -6.90 -4.12 -0.29
CA ALA A 81 -6.39 -4.42 1.05
C ALA A 81 -7.25 -5.47 1.78
N VAL A 82 -8.58 -5.30 1.77
CA VAL A 82 -9.51 -6.27 2.37
C VAL A 82 -9.48 -7.62 1.65
N ARG A 83 -9.34 -7.63 0.32
CA ARG A 83 -9.21 -8.89 -0.44
C ARG A 83 -7.94 -9.65 -0.07
N GLN A 84 -6.80 -8.97 0.04
CA GLN A 84 -5.53 -9.58 0.45
C GLN A 84 -5.63 -10.19 1.85
N LEU A 85 -6.27 -9.50 2.81
CA LEU A 85 -6.51 -9.99 4.17
C LEU A 85 -7.47 -11.18 4.23
N ARG A 86 -8.40 -11.31 3.27
CA ARG A 86 -9.36 -12.42 3.22
C ARG A 86 -8.83 -13.66 2.50
N GLY A 87 -7.80 -13.52 1.69
CA GLY A 87 -7.24 -14.62 0.91
C GLY A 87 -7.88 -14.82 -0.47
N ASP A 88 -7.55 -15.95 -1.10
CA ASP A 88 -8.10 -16.45 -2.37
C ASP A 88 -7.85 -15.60 -3.63
N LEU A 89 -6.77 -14.82 -3.66
CA LEU A 89 -6.38 -14.02 -4.84
C LEU A 89 -5.47 -14.75 -5.85
N GLY A 90 -5.37 -16.08 -5.75
CA GLY A 90 -4.54 -16.90 -6.63
C GLY A 90 -3.08 -16.45 -6.63
N SER A 91 -2.51 -16.23 -7.82
CA SER A 91 -1.11 -15.83 -7.97
C SER A 91 -0.75 -14.45 -7.42
N ARG A 92 -1.75 -13.60 -7.14
CA ARG A 92 -1.56 -12.25 -6.58
C ARG A 92 -1.70 -12.21 -5.06
N GLN A 93 -2.02 -13.33 -4.42
CA GLN A 93 -2.16 -13.41 -2.97
C GLN A 93 -0.80 -13.20 -2.29
N VAL A 94 -0.74 -12.27 -1.35
CA VAL A 94 0.41 -12.12 -0.44
C VAL A 94 0.36 -13.26 0.58
N PRO A 95 1.40 -14.10 0.70
CA PRO A 95 1.42 -15.21 1.65
C PRO A 95 1.38 -14.72 3.09
N GLY A 96 0.48 -15.28 3.91
CA GLY A 96 0.39 -14.95 5.34
C GLY A 96 0.04 -13.49 5.63
N CYS A 97 -0.70 -12.83 4.75
CA CYS A 97 -1.09 -11.43 4.92
C CYS A 97 -2.06 -11.26 6.10
N GLU A 98 -1.59 -10.68 7.20
CA GLU A 98 -2.40 -10.40 8.40
C GLU A 98 -2.65 -8.90 8.61
N THR A 99 -1.80 -8.04 8.05
CA THR A 99 -1.89 -6.58 8.14
C THR A 99 -1.76 -5.91 6.77
N ALA A 100 -2.72 -5.05 6.43
CA ALA A 100 -2.74 -4.30 5.18
C ALA A 100 -2.89 -2.79 5.42
N MET A 101 -2.17 -2.00 4.63
CA MET A 101 -2.29 -0.55 4.60
C MET A 101 -3.01 -0.08 3.34
N ALA A 102 -3.96 0.84 3.49
CA ALA A 102 -4.55 1.59 2.39
C ALA A 102 -4.29 3.09 2.60
N HIS A 103 -3.65 3.71 1.62
CA HIS A 103 -3.28 5.12 1.66
C HIS A 103 -3.88 5.88 0.48
N GLY A 104 -4.61 6.95 0.78
CA GLY A 104 -5.28 7.81 -0.17
C GLY A 104 -4.73 9.22 -0.17
N ASN A 105 -4.58 9.80 -1.37
CA ASN A 105 -4.17 11.18 -1.58
C ASN A 105 -5.29 11.99 -2.27
N GLY A 106 -5.45 13.25 -1.87
CA GLY A 106 -6.36 14.21 -2.48
C GLY A 106 -5.67 15.53 -2.84
N GLY A 107 -6.11 16.15 -3.94
CA GLY A 107 -5.50 17.37 -4.47
C GLY A 107 -4.03 17.15 -4.87
N THR A 108 -3.21 18.19 -4.68
CA THR A 108 -1.77 18.18 -5.02
C THR A 108 -0.96 17.96 -3.75
N LEU A 109 -0.96 16.71 -3.24
CA LEU A 109 -0.32 16.31 -1.98
C LEU A 109 -0.88 17.04 -0.74
N SER A 110 -2.07 17.62 -0.84
CA SER A 110 -2.65 18.50 0.18
C SER A 110 -3.56 17.78 1.17
N ALA A 111 -4.00 16.56 0.86
CA ALA A 111 -4.84 15.76 1.74
C ALA A 111 -4.37 14.31 1.74
N GLN A 112 -4.15 13.75 2.92
CA GLN A 112 -3.72 12.36 3.11
C GLN A 112 -4.67 11.63 4.05
N SER A 113 -5.08 10.43 3.68
CA SER A 113 -5.84 9.51 4.54
C SER A 113 -5.15 8.16 4.55
N THR A 114 -4.92 7.61 5.74
CA THR A 114 -4.24 6.32 5.90
C THR A 114 -5.06 5.43 6.82
N VAL A 115 -5.34 4.22 6.36
CA VAL A 115 -6.04 3.19 7.13
C VAL A 115 -5.13 1.97 7.23
N ILE A 116 -5.04 1.39 8.41
CA ILE A 116 -4.42 0.09 8.65
C ILE A 116 -5.53 -0.88 9.02
N LEU A 117 -5.56 -2.03 8.36
CA LEU A 117 -6.54 -3.08 8.53
C LEU A 117 -5.79 -4.34 8.96
N GLY A 118 -6.35 -5.09 9.90
CA GLY A 118 -5.81 -6.35 10.37
C GLY A 118 -6.87 -7.45 10.37
N THR A 119 -6.43 -8.70 10.29
CA THR A 119 -7.30 -9.85 10.54
C THR A 119 -7.53 -10.03 12.06
N GLN A 120 -8.29 -11.07 12.43
CA GLN A 120 -8.44 -11.46 13.82
C GLN A 120 -7.11 -11.83 14.51
N ALA A 121 -6.07 -12.23 13.76
CA ALA A 121 -4.76 -12.55 14.33
C ALA A 121 -4.01 -11.32 14.89
N THR A 122 -4.50 -10.12 14.61
CA THR A 122 -3.92 -8.85 15.04
C THR A 122 -4.53 -8.27 16.33
N LEU A 123 -5.52 -8.97 16.92
CA LEU A 123 -6.16 -8.62 18.20
C LEU A 123 -5.39 -9.19 19.39
#